data_AF-A0A349TJC2-F1
#
_entry.id   AF-A0A349TJC2-F1
#
_cell.length_a   1.000
_cell.length_b   1.000
_cell.length_c   1.000
_cell.angle_alpha   90.00
_cell.angle_beta   90.00
_cell.angle_gamma   90.00
#
_symmetry.space_group_name_H-M   'P 1'
#
loop_
_entity.id
_entity.type
_entity.pdbx_description
1 polymer ?
#
loop_
_entity_poly.entity_id
_entity_poly.type
_entity_poly.pdbx_seq_one_letter_code
_entity_poly.pdbx_strand_id
1 'polypeptide(L)'
;MKTTKLIGLFSAMALTPNLAGAQDAMDEHPTYAKEVSRIIQENCQGCHQPGQIGPMSFTNYEEVRPWAPLIQLRVAQKEMPPY
;
A
#
# COMPACT_ATOMS: atom_id res chain seq x y z
N MET A 1 -17.47 46.96 47.29
CA MET A 1 -17.88 46.07 48.42
C MET A 1 -17.92 44.66 47.88
N LYS A 2 -17.09 43.77 48.45
CA LYS A 2 -16.98 42.36 48.05
C LYS A 2 -18.20 41.60 48.57
N THR A 3 -18.93 40.90 47.70
CA THR A 3 -19.80 39.80 48.10
C THR A 3 -19.27 38.51 47.50
N THR A 4 -18.93 37.64 48.43
CA THR A 4 -18.36 36.32 48.22
C THR A 4 -19.49 35.29 48.22
N LYS A 5 -19.25 34.19 47.48
CA LYS A 5 -19.48 32.76 47.84
C LYS A 5 -20.55 31.96 47.08
N LEU A 6 -20.16 30.68 46.92
CA LEU A 6 -20.94 29.45 46.71
C LEU A 6 -21.12 29.04 45.24
N ILE A 7 -20.23 28.21 44.69
CA ILE A 7 -20.26 26.72 44.76
C ILE A 7 -21.56 26.18 44.16
N GLY A 8 -21.43 25.68 42.93
CA GLY A 8 -22.37 24.76 42.29
C GLY A 8 -21.58 23.85 41.37
N LEU A 9 -21.19 22.68 41.89
CA LEU A 9 -20.73 21.56 41.07
C LEU A 9 -21.86 21.18 40.10
N PHE A 10 -21.63 21.31 38.80
CA PHE A 10 -22.31 20.47 37.82
C PHE A 10 -21.23 19.77 36.98
N SER A 11 -21.15 18.47 37.26
CA SER A 11 -20.79 17.38 36.36
C SER A 11 -19.99 17.77 35.12
N ALA A 12 -18.70 17.47 35.13
CA ALA A 12 -18.22 16.18 34.65
C ALA A 12 -18.43 16.02 33.14
N MET A 13 -17.30 16.10 32.44
CA MET A 13 -16.87 15.00 31.57
C MET A 13 -17.75 14.73 30.35
N ALA A 14 -17.44 15.45 29.28
CA ALA A 14 -17.46 14.86 27.93
C ALA A 14 -16.32 15.47 27.10
N LEU A 15 -15.07 15.25 27.55
CA LEU A 15 -13.97 15.14 26.58
C LEU A 15 -14.28 13.88 25.79
N THR A 16 -14.87 14.02 24.61
CA THR A 16 -14.91 12.92 23.65
C THR A 16 -13.46 12.70 23.17
N PRO A 17 -12.81 11.58 23.52
CA PRO A 17 -11.56 11.27 22.86
C PRO A 17 -11.91 10.96 21.40
N ASN A 18 -11.33 11.75 20.50
CA ASN A 18 -11.35 11.48 19.07
C ASN A 18 -10.44 10.26 18.82
N LEU A 19 -10.95 9.06 19.14
CA LEU A 19 -10.30 7.78 18.93
C LEU A 19 -10.99 7.07 17.76
N ALA A 20 -10.84 7.62 16.56
CA ALA A 20 -11.21 6.95 15.32
C ALA A 20 -10.09 7.13 14.29
N GLY A 21 -8.86 6.77 14.69
CA GLY A 21 -7.67 6.92 13.85
C GLY A 21 -6.58 5.91 14.15
N ALA A 22 -6.92 4.75 14.71
CA ALA A 22 -6.03 3.60 14.76
C ALA A 22 -6.71 2.46 14.00
N GLN A 23 -6.75 2.59 12.67
CA GLN A 23 -6.82 1.37 11.86
C GLN A 23 -5.42 0.76 11.97
N ASP A 24 -5.36 -0.44 12.54
CA ASP A 24 -4.14 -1.20 12.69
C ASP A 24 -3.31 -1.12 11.42
N ALA A 25 -2.06 -0.68 11.54
CA ALA A 25 -1.02 -1.09 10.62
C ALA A 25 -0.76 -2.59 10.89
N MET A 26 -1.76 -3.43 10.61
CA MET A 26 -1.52 -4.86 10.41
C MET A 26 -0.51 -4.95 9.28
N ASP A 27 0.47 -5.85 9.42
CA ASP A 27 1.40 -6.25 8.38
C ASP A 27 0.62 -6.71 7.13
N GLU A 28 0.11 -5.75 6.35
CA GLU A 28 -0.65 -6.03 5.15
C GLU A 28 0.36 -6.45 4.11
N HIS A 29 0.40 -7.76 3.85
CA HIS A 29 1.21 -8.27 2.76
C HIS A 29 0.83 -7.53 1.47
N PRO A 30 1.83 -7.12 0.67
CA PRO A 30 1.55 -6.44 -0.58
C PRO A 30 0.68 -7.33 -1.47
N THR A 31 -0.36 -6.74 -2.03
CA THR A 31 -1.26 -7.42 -2.96
C THR A 31 -0.94 -7.01 -4.38
N TYR A 32 -1.35 -7.84 -5.34
CA TYR A 32 -1.13 -7.49 -6.74
C TYR A 32 -1.78 -6.15 -7.10
N ALA A 33 -3.05 -5.99 -6.73
CA ALA A 33 -3.83 -4.82 -7.12
C ALA A 33 -3.34 -3.51 -6.46
N LYS A 34 -2.92 -3.54 -5.19
CA LYS A 34 -2.53 -2.33 -4.45
C LYS A 34 -1.10 -1.88 -4.72
N GLU A 35 -0.11 -2.79 -4.59
CA GLU A 35 1.31 -2.41 -4.65
C GLU A 35 2.05 -2.96 -5.87
N VAL A 36 1.87 -4.24 -6.21
CA VAL A 36 2.73 -4.91 -7.21
C VAL A 36 2.42 -4.44 -8.63
N SER A 37 1.15 -4.19 -8.95
CA SER A 37 0.70 -3.78 -10.28
C SER A 37 1.44 -2.52 -10.77
N ARG A 38 1.64 -1.54 -9.88
CA ARG A 38 2.38 -0.31 -10.17
C ARG A 38 3.84 -0.60 -10.54
N ILE A 39 4.52 -1.44 -9.75
CA ILE A 39 5.93 -1.80 -10.00
C ILE A 39 6.07 -2.48 -11.37
N ILE A 40 5.16 -3.42 -11.68
CA ILE A 40 5.15 -4.14 -12.96
C ILE A 40 4.88 -3.17 -14.12
N GLN A 41 3.90 -2.28 -13.99
CA GLN A 41 3.57 -1.29 -15.02
C GLN A 41 4.74 -0.33 -15.30
N GLU A 42 5.38 0.17 -14.25
CA GLU A 42 6.46 1.16 -14.36
C GLU A 42 7.77 0.56 -14.89
N ASN A 43 8.11 -0.66 -14.50
CA ASN A 43 9.46 -1.21 -14.72
C ASN A 43 9.50 -2.37 -15.71
N CYS A 44 8.38 -3.06 -15.95
CA CYS A 44 8.36 -4.32 -16.70
C CYS A 44 7.48 -4.25 -17.94
N GLN A 45 6.28 -3.67 -17.84
CA GLN A 45 5.27 -3.70 -18.91
C GLN A 45 5.73 -3.00 -20.18
N GLY A 46 6.59 -1.98 -20.10
CA GLY A 46 7.17 -1.31 -21.27
C GLY A 46 7.81 -2.28 -22.28
N CYS A 47 8.48 -3.32 -21.78
CA CYS A 47 9.05 -4.40 -22.59
C CYS A 47 8.13 -5.63 -22.66
N HIS A 48 7.39 -5.93 -21.60
CA HIS A 48 6.55 -7.13 -21.47
C HIS A 48 5.07 -6.83 -21.74
N GLN A 49 4.77 -6.38 -22.94
CA GLN A 49 3.41 -6.20 -23.44
C GLN A 49 3.35 -6.70 -24.90
N PRO A 50 2.16 -7.03 -25.42
CA PRO A 50 2.03 -7.53 -26.78
C PRO A 50 2.69 -6.61 -27.82
N GLY A 51 3.52 -7.20 -28.68
CA GLY A 51 4.24 -6.47 -29.74
C GLY A 51 5.59 -5.88 -29.31
N GLN A 52 5.97 -5.96 -28.03
CA GLN A 52 7.27 -5.51 -27.53
C GLN A 52 8.28 -6.66 -27.43
N ILE A 53 9.52 -6.34 -27.01
CA ILE A 53 10.65 -7.27 -27.01
C ILE A 53 10.54 -8.39 -25.96
N GLY A 54 9.75 -8.20 -24.90
CA GLY A 54 9.54 -9.21 -23.86
C GLY A 54 8.69 -10.37 -24.40
N PRO A 55 9.12 -11.63 -24.20
CA PRO A 55 8.46 -12.80 -24.81
C PRO A 55 7.13 -13.19 -24.15
N MET A 56 6.76 -12.55 -23.03
CA MET A 56 5.53 -12.78 -22.30
C MET A 56 4.87 -11.43 -21.95
N SER A 57 3.55 -11.45 -21.82
CA SER A 57 2.74 -10.30 -21.43
C SER A 57 2.67 -10.16 -19.91
N PHE A 58 2.79 -8.93 -19.41
CA PHE A 58 2.63 -8.56 -17.99
C PHE A 58 1.57 -7.45 -17.85
N THR A 59 0.40 -7.63 -18.46
CA THR A 59 -0.67 -6.61 -18.47
C THR A 59 -1.74 -6.83 -17.40
N ASN A 60 -1.81 -8.02 -16.81
CA ASN A 60 -2.75 -8.38 -15.74
C ASN A 60 -2.16 -9.43 -14.78
N TYR A 61 -2.88 -9.70 -13.68
CA TYR A 61 -2.43 -10.61 -12.64
C TYR A 61 -2.25 -12.05 -13.14
N GLU A 62 -3.21 -12.54 -13.92
CA GLU A 62 -3.25 -13.90 -14.45
C GLU A 62 -2.05 -14.19 -15.35
N GLU A 63 -1.62 -13.18 -16.11
CA GLU A 63 -0.45 -13.24 -16.97
C GLU A 63 0.86 -13.14 -16.18
N VAL A 64 0.95 -12.30 -15.15
CA VAL A 64 2.18 -12.09 -14.36
C VAL A 64 2.45 -13.24 -13.39
N ARG A 65 1.41 -13.72 -12.69
CA ARG A 65 1.52 -14.68 -11.58
C ARG A 65 2.36 -15.92 -11.90
N PRO A 66 2.21 -16.59 -13.06
CA PRO A 66 2.99 -17.79 -13.37
C PRO A 66 4.50 -17.55 -13.42
N TRP A 67 4.92 -16.31 -13.68
CA TRP A 67 6.33 -15.94 -13.83
C TRP A 67 6.96 -15.40 -12.55
N ALA A 68 6.20 -15.26 -11.45
CA ALA A 68 6.70 -14.65 -10.21
C ALA A 68 8.05 -15.22 -9.71
N PRO A 69 8.29 -16.56 -9.71
CA PRO A 69 9.59 -17.10 -9.31
C PRO A 69 10.73 -16.68 -10.25
N LEU A 70 10.46 -16.61 -11.56
CA LEU A 70 11.46 -16.21 -12.55
C LEU A 70 11.73 -14.71 -12.49
N ILE A 71 10.69 -13.89 -12.32
CA ILE A 71 10.83 -12.44 -12.12
C ILE A 71 11.74 -12.18 -10.91
N GLN A 72 11.48 -12.85 -9.78
CA GLN A 72 12.33 -12.73 -8.59
C GLN A 72 13.79 -13.05 -8.90
N LEU A 73 14.05 -14.20 -9.55
CA LEU A 73 15.41 -14.63 -9.89
C LEU A 73 16.13 -13.61 -10.79
N ARG A 74 15.50 -13.21 -11.90
CA ARG A 74 16.10 -12.31 -12.90
C ARG A 74 16.35 -10.91 -12.33
N VAL A 75 15.42 -10.39 -11.53
CA VAL A 75 15.58 -9.10 -10.84
C VAL A 75 16.69 -9.17 -9.79
N ALA A 76 16.74 -10.25 -8.98
CA ALA A 76 17.82 -10.43 -7.99
C ALA A 76 19.20 -10.53 -8.64
N GLN A 77 19.28 -11.10 -9.84
CA GLN A 77 20.51 -11.19 -10.65
C GLN A 77 20.80 -9.91 -11.45
N LYS A 78 19.91 -8.91 -11.41
CA LYS A 78 19.99 -7.67 -12.19
C LYS A 78 20.08 -7.90 -13.70
N GLU A 79 19.48 -8.99 -14.18
CA GLU A 79 19.35 -9.26 -15.62
C GLU A 79 18.13 -8.56 -16.22
N MET A 80 17.17 -8.18 -15.37
CA MET A 80 15.94 -7.48 -15.74
C MET A 80 15.61 -6.41 -14.68
N PRO A 81 15.18 -5.20 -15.09
CA PRO A 81 15.23 -4.67 -16.45
C PRO A 81 16.68 -4.53 -16.96
N PRO A 82 16.94 -4.71 -18.27
CA PRO A 82 18.31 -4.75 -18.80
C PRO A 82 18.94 -3.35 -19.03
N TYR A 83 18.51 -2.32 -18.30
CA TYR A 83 18.97 -0.93 -18.44
C TYR A 83 18.71 -0.10 -17.19
#